data_AF-A0A269PB24-F1
#
_entry.id   AF-A0A269PB24-F1
#
_cell.length_a   1.000
_cell.length_b   1.000
_cell.length_c   1.000
_cell.angle_alpha   90.00
_cell.angle_beta   90.00
_cell.angle_gamma   90.00
#
_symmetry.space_group_name_H-M   'P 1'
#
loop_
_entity.id
_entity.type
_entity.pdbx_description
1 polymer ?
#
loop_
_entity_poly.entity_id
_entity_poly.type
_entity_poly.pdbx_seq_one_letter_code
_entity_poly.pdbx_strand_id
1 'polypeptide(L)'
;MEDTHVKSLKPVAALVAASALALSGCSAGQITQTSDQVAAVDGATAFTDNREVSVQDATVILQENGQAAVKFTATNQDTAMKDHTLRSVKVNGTPANVQGAKPIEYNCVLVADAAESLANVPQSEDACIQYVPTTVANDDFAYGGTVPVEFDFDSGSVTVDATVSAPLLESGQVEREADR
;
A
#
# COMPACT_ATOMS: atom_id res chain seq x y z
N MET A 1 -70.12 -13.81 -32.12
CA MET A 1 -68.77 -13.26 -31.99
C MET A 1 -68.29 -13.63 -30.61
N GLU A 2 -67.51 -14.70 -30.52
CA GLU A 2 -66.96 -15.19 -29.25
C GLU A 2 -65.61 -14.51 -29.04
N ASP A 3 -65.59 -13.55 -28.11
CA ASP A 3 -64.37 -12.86 -27.67
C ASP A 3 -63.45 -13.86 -26.97
N THR A 4 -62.29 -14.10 -27.57
CA THR A 4 -61.27 -15.01 -27.04
C THR A 4 -60.51 -14.28 -25.93
N HIS A 5 -60.74 -14.69 -24.68
CA HIS A 5 -60.12 -14.15 -23.48
C HIS A 5 -58.59 -14.30 -23.52
N VAL A 6 -57.89 -13.21 -23.84
CA VAL A 6 -56.43 -13.16 -23.90
C VAL A 6 -55.86 -13.33 -22.49
N LYS A 7 -55.25 -14.49 -22.20
CA LYS A 7 -54.56 -14.75 -20.92
C LYS A 7 -53.46 -13.71 -20.71
N SER A 8 -53.52 -13.02 -19.58
CA SER A 8 -52.59 -11.97 -19.22
C SER A 8 -51.15 -12.49 -19.11
N LEU A 9 -50.24 -12.03 -19.97
CA LEU A 9 -48.79 -12.32 -19.94
C LEU A 9 -48.03 -11.66 -18.77
N LYS A 10 -48.72 -10.89 -17.93
CA LYS A 10 -48.12 -10.10 -16.83
C LYS A 10 -47.31 -10.88 -15.79
N PRO A 11 -47.66 -12.12 -15.37
CA PRO A 11 -46.89 -12.80 -14.31
C PRO A 11 -45.55 -13.35 -14.80
N VAL A 12 -45.42 -13.68 -16.08
CA VAL A 12 -44.17 -14.24 -16.66
C VAL A 12 -43.10 -13.16 -16.79
N ALA A 13 -43.48 -11.94 -17.18
CA ALA A 13 -42.56 -10.81 -17.31
C ALA A 13 -41.94 -10.40 -15.96
N ALA A 14 -42.71 -10.45 -14.87
CA ALA A 14 -42.24 -10.13 -13.53
C ALA A 14 -41.20 -11.16 -13.01
N LEU A 15 -41.39 -12.44 -13.31
CA LEU A 15 -40.47 -13.50 -12.90
C LEU A 15 -39.12 -13.41 -13.60
N VAL A 16 -39.12 -13.11 -14.91
CA VAL A 16 -37.88 -12.94 -15.71
C VAL A 16 -37.11 -11.70 -15.27
N ALA A 17 -37.81 -10.59 -15.00
CA ALA A 17 -37.18 -9.36 -14.50
C ALA A 17 -36.55 -9.55 -13.10
N ALA A 18 -37.22 -10.28 -12.20
CA ALA A 18 -36.68 -10.58 -10.87
C ALA A 18 -35.43 -11.48 -10.94
N SER A 19 -35.43 -12.49 -11.83
CA SER A 19 -34.27 -13.37 -12.04
C SER A 19 -33.07 -12.63 -12.64
N ALA A 20 -33.30 -11.68 -13.56
CA ALA A 20 -32.24 -10.87 -14.16
C ALA A 20 -31.60 -9.91 -13.14
N LEU A 21 -32.40 -9.30 -12.25
CA LEU A 21 -31.91 -8.46 -11.15
C LEU A 21 -31.14 -9.26 -10.09
N ALA A 22 -31.55 -10.50 -9.84
CA ALA A 22 -30.83 -11.40 -8.93
C ALA A 22 -29.47 -11.84 -9.51
N LEU A 23 -29.38 -12.15 -10.81
CA LEU A 23 -28.11 -12.51 -11.45
C LEU A 23 -27.12 -11.33 -11.56
N SER A 24 -27.60 -10.12 -11.87
CA SER A 24 -26.73 -8.93 -11.89
C SER A 24 -26.30 -8.50 -10.49
N GLY A 25 -27.11 -8.78 -9.47
CA GLY A 25 -26.76 -8.60 -8.06
C GLY A 25 -25.61 -9.49 -7.59
N CYS A 26 -25.44 -10.69 -8.17
CA CYS A 26 -24.31 -11.58 -7.84
C CYS A 26 -22.97 -11.09 -8.42
N SER A 27 -22.98 -10.35 -9.54
CA SER A 27 -21.75 -9.74 -10.09
C SER A 27 -21.34 -8.46 -9.37
N ALA A 28 -22.23 -7.86 -8.57
CA ALA A 28 -22.00 -6.65 -7.79
C ALA A 28 -22.07 -6.89 -6.26
N GLY A 29 -22.21 -8.14 -5.83
CA GLY A 29 -22.51 -8.47 -4.44
C GLY A 29 -21.24 -8.55 -3.58
N GLN A 30 -21.07 -7.58 -2.68
CA GLN A 30 -20.19 -7.54 -1.48
C GLN A 30 -18.68 -7.82 -1.65
N ILE A 31 -18.28 -8.74 -2.51
CA ILE A 31 -16.91 -9.08 -2.89
C ILE A 31 -16.81 -8.91 -4.40
N THR A 32 -16.48 -7.70 -4.85
CA THR A 32 -16.11 -7.50 -6.26
C THR A 32 -14.70 -8.02 -6.47
N GLN A 33 -14.42 -8.65 -7.63
CA GLN A 33 -13.08 -9.19 -7.97
C GLN A 33 -11.96 -8.13 -7.95
N THR A 34 -12.32 -6.85 -7.87
CA THR A 34 -11.39 -5.72 -7.73
C THR A 34 -11.10 -5.32 -6.29
N SER A 35 -11.92 -5.73 -5.31
CA SER A 35 -11.75 -5.36 -3.91
C SER A 35 -10.57 -6.06 -3.25
N ASP A 36 -10.26 -7.28 -3.72
CA ASP A 36 -9.12 -8.07 -3.24
C ASP A 36 -7.88 -7.93 -4.14
N GLN A 37 -7.89 -6.98 -5.09
CA GLN A 37 -6.71 -6.71 -5.90
C GLN A 37 -5.64 -6.07 -5.04
N VAL A 38 -4.44 -6.63 -5.11
CA VAL A 38 -3.24 -6.04 -4.53
C VAL A 38 -2.79 -4.90 -5.44
N ALA A 39 -2.25 -3.84 -4.86
CA ALA A 39 -1.64 -2.77 -5.65
C ALA A 39 -0.55 -3.37 -6.57
N ALA A 40 -0.58 -3.01 -7.85
CA ALA A 40 0.41 -3.47 -8.84
C ALA A 40 1.73 -2.69 -8.71
N VAL A 41 2.27 -2.64 -7.49
CA VAL A 41 3.54 -2.00 -7.14
C VAL A 41 4.40 -3.02 -6.42
N ASP A 42 5.72 -2.87 -6.52
CA ASP A 42 6.66 -3.82 -5.93
C ASP A 42 6.62 -3.83 -4.39
N GLY A 43 6.14 -2.75 -3.77
CA GLY A 43 6.10 -2.60 -2.33
C GLY A 43 4.87 -3.26 -1.67
N ALA A 44 5.12 -3.87 -0.52
CA ALA A 44 4.08 -4.55 0.24
C ALA A 44 3.12 -3.56 0.92
N THR A 45 1.88 -4.02 1.19
CA THR A 45 0.85 -3.25 1.87
C THR A 45 0.30 -4.03 3.05
N ALA A 46 0.09 -3.35 4.18
CA ALA A 46 -0.61 -3.93 5.33
C ALA A 46 -1.30 -2.86 6.18
N PHE A 47 -2.07 -3.32 7.15
CA PHE A 47 -2.85 -2.49 8.07
C PHE A 47 -2.56 -2.96 9.49
N THR A 48 -2.61 -2.05 10.46
CA THR A 48 -2.74 -2.45 11.86
C THR A 48 -4.02 -3.26 12.05
N ASP A 49 -4.10 -4.12 13.08
CA ASP A 49 -5.27 -4.99 13.31
C ASP A 49 -6.59 -4.20 13.44
N ASN A 50 -6.51 -3.03 14.07
CA ASN A 50 -7.63 -2.09 14.22
C ASN A 50 -7.86 -1.22 12.97
N ARG A 51 -7.01 -1.35 11.94
CA ARG A 51 -7.05 -0.63 10.66
C ARG A 51 -6.95 0.89 10.77
N GLU A 52 -6.47 1.40 11.90
CA GLU A 52 -6.26 2.84 12.14
C GLU A 52 -5.10 3.40 11.32
N VAL A 53 -4.05 2.59 11.08
CA VAL A 53 -2.91 2.97 10.24
C VAL A 53 -2.75 1.96 9.11
N SER A 54 -2.51 2.46 7.90
CA SER A 54 -2.09 1.66 6.75
C SER A 54 -0.64 1.93 6.41
N VAL A 55 0.08 0.89 5.99
CA VAL A 55 1.44 0.97 5.43
C VAL A 55 1.37 0.45 4.01
N GLN A 56 1.91 1.21 3.06
CA GLN A 56 1.89 0.94 1.63
C GLN A 56 3.29 1.12 1.05
N ASP A 57 3.53 0.49 -0.10
CA ASP A 57 4.79 0.60 -0.85
C ASP A 57 6.04 0.30 0.01
N ALA A 58 5.93 -0.70 0.90
CA ALA A 58 7.04 -1.13 1.74
C ALA A 58 8.08 -1.88 0.91
N THR A 59 9.27 -1.31 0.76
CA THR A 59 10.38 -1.84 -0.04
C THR A 59 11.70 -1.57 0.68
N VAL A 60 12.60 -2.53 0.69
CA VAL A 60 13.99 -2.33 1.13
C VAL A 60 14.83 -1.94 -0.08
N ILE A 61 15.47 -0.77 -0.03
CA ILE A 61 16.30 -0.26 -1.12
C ILE A 61 17.75 -0.43 -0.74
N LEU A 62 18.52 -1.16 -1.54
CA LEU A 62 19.97 -1.22 -1.36
C LEU A 62 20.60 0.05 -1.93
N GLN A 63 21.51 0.67 -1.19
CA GLN A 63 22.19 1.89 -1.60
C GLN A 63 23.61 1.57 -2.09
N GLU A 64 24.14 2.42 -2.98
CA GLU A 64 25.50 2.26 -3.52
C GLU A 64 26.60 2.39 -2.46
N ASN A 65 26.29 3.05 -1.34
CA ASN A 65 27.19 3.23 -0.20
C ASN A 65 27.32 1.98 0.70
N GLY A 66 26.67 0.86 0.34
CA GLY A 66 26.70 -0.40 1.10
C GLY A 66 25.70 -0.47 2.25
N GLN A 67 24.91 0.57 2.49
CA GLN A 67 23.76 0.53 3.40
C GLN A 67 22.48 0.16 2.65
N ALA A 68 21.39 0.04 3.39
CA ALA A 68 20.05 -0.04 2.82
C ALA A 68 19.16 1.04 3.45
N ALA A 69 17.99 1.22 2.87
CA ALA A 69 16.92 2.05 3.40
C ALA A 69 15.61 1.28 3.32
N VAL A 70 14.62 1.71 4.10
CA VAL A 70 13.26 1.19 4.01
C VAL A 70 12.37 2.31 3.47
N LYS A 71 11.85 2.11 2.26
CA LYS A 71 10.84 2.95 1.65
C LYS A 71 9.47 2.47 2.09
N PHE A 72 8.60 3.38 2.52
CA PHE A 72 7.19 3.10 2.80
C PHE A 72 6.38 4.40 2.88
N THR A 73 5.07 4.26 2.71
CA THR A 73 4.09 5.32 2.99
C THR A 73 3.15 4.84 4.09
N ALA A 74 3.05 5.58 5.19
CA ALA A 74 2.09 5.31 6.25
C ALA A 74 0.99 6.38 6.28
N THR A 75 -0.28 5.97 6.30
CA THR A 75 -1.43 6.87 6.35
C THR A 75 -2.26 6.62 7.59
N ASN A 76 -2.58 7.68 8.33
CA ASN A 76 -3.52 7.62 9.44
C ASN A 76 -4.96 7.78 8.93
N GLN A 77 -5.77 6.76 9.14
CA GLN A 77 -7.18 6.70 8.74
C GLN A 77 -8.10 6.42 9.94
N ASP A 78 -7.63 6.70 11.17
CA ASP A 78 -8.42 6.52 12.39
C ASP A 78 -9.64 7.47 12.42
N THR A 79 -10.83 6.88 12.28
CA THR A 79 -12.10 7.61 12.33
C THR A 79 -12.38 8.29 13.68
N ALA A 80 -11.65 7.95 14.75
CA ALA A 80 -11.69 8.66 16.03
C ALA A 80 -10.84 9.94 16.03
N MET A 81 -10.17 10.26 14.92
CA MET A 81 -9.31 11.43 14.73
C MET A 81 -8.13 11.49 15.71
N LYS A 82 -7.61 10.34 16.13
CA LYS A 82 -6.43 10.26 16.98
C LYS A 82 -5.16 10.30 16.13
N ASP A 83 -4.15 11.00 16.62
CA ASP A 83 -2.82 10.97 16.01
C ASP A 83 -2.12 9.64 16.33
N HIS A 84 -1.33 9.14 15.38
CA HIS A 84 -0.55 7.91 15.54
C HIS A 84 0.94 8.13 15.36
N THR A 85 1.74 7.45 16.17
CA THR A 85 3.20 7.61 16.18
C THR A 85 3.86 6.30 15.79
N LEU A 86 4.74 6.36 14.79
CA LEU A 86 5.68 5.28 14.49
C LEU A 86 6.76 5.24 15.57
N ARG A 87 6.82 4.14 16.32
CA ARG A 87 7.78 3.93 17.41
C ARG A 87 9.08 3.32 16.93
N SER A 88 9.00 2.32 16.05
CA SER A 88 10.17 1.67 15.49
C SER A 88 9.88 0.97 14.18
N VAL A 89 10.94 0.76 13.40
CA VAL A 89 10.94 -0.09 12.20
C VAL A 89 12.12 -1.04 12.28
N LYS A 90 11.91 -2.30 11.93
CA LYS A 90 12.99 -3.30 11.83
C LYS A 90 12.90 -4.03 10.50
N VAL A 91 14.04 -4.23 9.86
CA VAL A 91 14.18 -5.02 8.63
C VAL A 91 14.94 -6.29 8.98
N ASN A 92 14.28 -7.44 8.89
CA ASN A 92 14.85 -8.73 9.29
C ASN A 92 15.46 -8.72 10.72
N GLY A 93 14.79 -8.02 11.64
CA GLY A 93 15.27 -7.82 13.02
C GLY A 93 16.30 -6.70 13.19
N THR A 94 16.90 -6.18 12.12
CA THR A 94 17.83 -5.05 12.14
C THR A 94 17.08 -3.73 12.27
N PRO A 95 17.35 -2.90 13.31
CA PRO A 95 16.66 -1.62 13.46
C PRO A 95 16.94 -0.67 12.30
N ALA A 96 15.88 -0.13 11.71
CA ALA A 96 15.98 0.98 10.78
C ALA A 96 15.91 2.30 11.55
N ASN A 97 16.77 3.24 11.18
CA ASN A 97 16.72 4.61 11.67
C ASN A 97 15.74 5.40 10.80
N VAL A 98 14.67 5.90 11.41
CA VAL A 98 13.62 6.70 10.76
C VAL A 98 13.61 8.07 11.42
N GLN A 99 14.49 8.95 10.94
CA GLN A 99 14.94 10.11 11.68
C GLN A 99 13.98 11.30 11.51
N GLY A 100 13.29 11.69 12.58
CA GLY A 100 12.44 12.89 12.57
C GLY A 100 10.97 12.66 12.22
N ALA A 101 10.52 11.39 12.22
CA ALA A 101 9.10 11.08 12.13
C ALA A 101 8.32 11.74 13.28
N LYS A 102 7.30 12.51 12.93
CA LYS A 102 6.35 13.13 13.86
C LYS A 102 5.08 12.28 13.92
N PRO A 103 4.24 12.47 14.95
CA PRO A 103 2.89 11.91 14.94
C PRO A 103 2.19 12.23 13.62
N ILE A 104 1.53 11.22 13.06
CA ILE A 104 0.74 11.30 11.84
C ILE A 104 -0.67 11.71 12.27
N GLU A 105 -1.04 12.95 11.99
CA GLU A 105 -2.39 13.47 12.25
C GLU A 105 -3.44 12.72 11.40
N TYR A 106 -4.71 12.82 11.79
CA TYR A 106 -5.80 12.20 11.03
C TYR A 106 -5.81 12.64 9.57
N ASN A 107 -5.92 11.67 8.65
CA ASN A 107 -5.82 11.83 7.19
C ASN A 107 -4.47 12.36 6.66
N CYS A 108 -3.42 12.35 7.49
CA CYS A 108 -2.07 12.73 7.07
C CYS A 108 -1.19 11.52 6.79
N VAL A 109 -0.05 11.80 6.14
CA VAL A 109 0.80 10.80 5.51
C VAL A 109 2.26 10.97 5.93
N LEU A 110 2.91 9.87 6.29
CA LEU A 110 4.35 9.76 6.44
C LEU A 110 4.93 9.03 5.23
N VAL A 111 5.69 9.76 4.41
CA VAL A 111 6.49 9.21 3.32
C VAL A 111 7.91 9.05 3.82
N ALA A 112 8.40 7.82 3.85
CA ALA A 112 9.73 7.51 4.32
C ALA A 112 10.52 6.79 3.23
N ASP A 113 11.77 7.19 3.01
CA ASP A 113 12.65 6.64 1.97
C ASP A 113 14.12 7.03 2.27
N ALA A 114 15.09 6.51 1.52
CA ALA A 114 16.47 7.00 1.56
C ALA A 114 16.52 8.52 1.31
N ALA A 115 17.43 9.21 1.99
CA ALA A 115 17.58 10.66 1.85
C ALA A 115 17.84 11.10 0.39
N GLU A 116 18.63 10.30 -0.35
CA GLU A 116 18.93 10.53 -1.77
C GLU A 116 17.68 10.37 -2.65
N SER A 117 16.85 9.36 -2.40
CA SER A 117 15.57 9.18 -3.08
C SER A 117 14.63 10.35 -2.81
N LEU A 118 14.51 10.78 -1.55
CA LEU A 118 13.63 11.88 -1.16
C LEU A 118 14.03 13.22 -1.80
N ALA A 119 15.31 13.42 -2.09
CA ALA A 119 15.80 14.62 -2.80
C ALA A 119 15.33 14.67 -4.27
N ASN A 120 15.02 13.51 -4.85
CA ASN A 120 14.56 13.37 -6.24
C ASN A 120 13.03 13.34 -6.38
N VAL A 121 12.30 13.35 -5.27
CA VAL A 121 10.83 13.39 -5.27
C VAL A 121 10.36 14.83 -5.02
N PRO A 122 9.46 15.37 -5.86
CA PRO A 122 8.82 16.66 -5.57
C PRO A 122 8.08 16.58 -4.23
N GLN A 123 8.51 17.41 -3.28
CA GLN A 123 7.91 17.46 -1.94
C GLN A 123 6.80 18.50 -1.89
N SER A 124 5.69 18.15 -1.26
CA SER A 124 4.63 19.11 -0.94
C SER A 124 5.02 19.95 0.28
N GLU A 125 4.65 21.23 0.27
CA GLU A 125 4.72 22.09 1.47
C GLU A 125 3.47 21.95 2.36
N ASP A 126 2.53 21.06 2.00
CA ASP A 126 1.36 20.73 2.83
C ASP A 126 1.83 20.14 4.16
N ALA A 127 1.34 20.71 5.26
CA ALA A 127 1.65 20.25 6.61
C ALA A 127 1.22 18.79 6.86
N CYS A 128 0.31 18.25 6.04
CA CYS A 128 -0.27 16.92 6.17
C CYS A 128 0.56 15.81 5.50
N ILE A 129 1.70 16.15 4.88
CA ILE A 129 2.66 15.16 4.36
C ILE A 129 4.02 15.42 4.99
N GLN A 130 4.60 14.40 5.62
CA GLN A 130 5.97 14.44 6.12
C GLN A 130 6.86 13.53 5.27
N TYR A 131 8.06 14.00 4.96
CA TYR A 131 9.10 13.25 4.25
C TYR A 131 10.25 12.96 5.20
N VAL A 132 10.52 11.68 5.47
CA VAL A 132 11.43 11.25 6.54
C VAL A 132 12.50 10.32 6.01
N PRO A 133 13.79 10.69 6.09
CA PRO A 133 14.87 9.83 5.62
C PRO A 133 15.00 8.57 6.47
N THR A 134 15.26 7.44 5.83
CA THR A 134 15.54 6.17 6.48
C THR A 134 16.92 5.61 6.14
N THR A 135 17.48 4.87 7.08
CA THR A 135 18.71 4.09 6.89
C THR A 135 18.64 2.80 7.70
N VAL A 136 19.18 1.72 7.17
CA VAL A 136 19.31 0.43 7.86
C VAL A 136 20.63 -0.21 7.43
N ALA A 137 21.28 -0.92 8.36
CA ALA A 137 22.46 -1.69 8.00
C ALA A 137 22.06 -2.78 6.99
N ASN A 138 22.84 -2.94 5.93
CA ASN A 138 22.63 -4.01 4.97
C ASN A 138 23.15 -5.31 5.57
N ASP A 139 22.26 -6.24 5.88
CA ASP A 139 22.55 -7.58 6.40
C ASP A 139 22.50 -8.61 5.27
N ASP A 140 23.29 -8.36 4.22
CA ASP A 140 23.35 -9.17 2.99
C ASP A 140 21.99 -9.37 2.30
N PHE A 141 21.14 -8.34 2.26
CA PHE A 141 19.86 -8.42 1.55
C PHE A 141 20.09 -8.63 0.04
N ALA A 142 19.36 -9.55 -0.57
CA ALA A 142 19.54 -9.92 -1.97
C ALA A 142 18.51 -9.21 -2.88
N TYR A 143 18.97 -8.61 -3.98
CA TYR A 143 18.09 -8.03 -5.00
C TYR A 143 17.03 -9.03 -5.51
N GLY A 144 15.79 -8.56 -5.63
CA GLY A 144 14.66 -9.37 -6.06
C GLY A 144 14.17 -10.37 -5.00
N GLY A 145 14.82 -10.41 -3.83
CA GLY A 145 14.35 -11.15 -2.67
C GLY A 145 13.23 -10.41 -1.91
N THR A 146 12.75 -11.05 -0.85
CA THR A 146 11.83 -10.46 0.12
C THR A 146 12.40 -10.61 1.52
N VAL A 147 12.19 -9.60 2.37
CA VAL A 147 12.60 -9.62 3.78
C VAL A 147 11.47 -9.08 4.65
N PRO A 148 11.26 -9.64 5.86
CA PRO A 148 10.22 -9.15 6.75
C PRO A 148 10.59 -7.77 7.29
N VAL A 149 9.66 -6.84 7.19
CA VAL A 149 9.74 -5.50 7.78
C VAL A 149 8.65 -5.35 8.82
N GLU A 150 9.07 -5.13 10.06
CA GLU A 150 8.18 -4.89 11.20
C GLU A 150 8.06 -3.40 11.44
N PHE A 151 6.83 -2.89 11.43
CA PHE A 151 6.48 -1.53 11.83
C PHE A 151 5.76 -1.59 13.17
N ASP A 152 6.21 -0.79 14.14
CA ASP A 152 5.58 -0.67 15.44
C ASP A 152 4.97 0.73 15.59
N PHE A 153 3.64 0.82 15.62
CA PHE A 153 2.90 2.05 15.91
C PHE A 153 2.30 2.01 17.31
N ASP A 154 1.86 3.16 17.82
CA ASP A 154 1.08 3.20 19.06
C ASP A 154 -0.31 2.54 18.95
N SER A 155 -0.85 2.40 17.73
CA SER A 155 -2.08 1.66 17.41
C SER A 155 -1.88 0.16 17.23
N GLY A 156 -0.64 -0.32 17.21
CA GLY A 156 -0.31 -1.73 17.03
C GLY A 156 0.86 -1.93 16.07
N SER A 157 1.37 -3.15 16.02
CA SER A 157 2.46 -3.52 15.14
C SER A 157 1.93 -4.22 13.89
N VAL A 158 2.64 -4.10 12.77
CA VAL A 158 2.33 -4.76 11.51
C VAL A 158 3.61 -5.26 10.85
N THR A 159 3.57 -6.44 10.25
CA THR A 159 4.72 -7.03 9.54
C THR A 159 4.36 -7.24 8.09
N VAL A 160 5.28 -6.90 7.19
CA VAL A 160 5.14 -7.11 5.74
C VAL A 160 6.38 -7.76 5.17
N ASP A 161 6.19 -8.64 4.18
CA ASP A 161 7.30 -9.16 3.39
C ASP A 161 7.64 -8.16 2.29
N ALA A 162 8.58 -7.25 2.58
CA ALA A 162 8.99 -6.19 1.65
C ALA A 162 9.97 -6.74 0.62
N THR A 163 9.79 -6.33 -0.64
CA THR A 163 10.75 -6.63 -1.71
C THR A 163 12.06 -5.87 -1.50
N VAL A 164 13.17 -6.46 -1.97
CA VAL A 164 14.49 -5.82 -1.97
C VAL A 164 14.80 -5.34 -3.39
N SER A 165 15.00 -4.03 -3.55
CA SER A 165 15.16 -3.38 -4.85
C SER A 165 16.44 -2.55 -4.94
N ALA A 166 16.84 -2.27 -6.18
CA ALA A 166 17.94 -1.39 -6.54
C ALA A 166 17.54 0.09 -6.39
N PRO A 167 18.50 0.98 -6.14
CA PRO A 167 18.20 2.40 -6.02
C PRO A 167 17.72 2.95 -7.37
N LEU A 168 16.88 3.98 -7.33
CA LEU A 168 16.48 4.69 -8.53
C LEU A 168 17.65 5.51 -9.04
N LEU A 169 18.16 5.14 -10.21
CA LEU A 169 19.23 5.86 -10.88
C LEU A 169 18.66 7.00 -11.73
N GLU A 170 19.42 8.09 -11.85
CA GLU A 170 19.04 9.19 -12.72
C GLU A 170 18.96 8.72 -14.18
N SER A 171 17.87 9.09 -14.85
CA SER A 171 17.61 8.66 -16.22
C SER A 171 18.73 9.11 -17.17
N GLY A 172 19.25 8.18 -17.97
CA GLY A 172 20.30 8.46 -18.97
C GLY A 172 21.72 8.55 -18.42
N GLN A 173 21.94 8.35 -17.12
CA GLN A 173 23.28 8.34 -16.52
C GLN A 173 23.96 6.96 -16.54
N VAL A 174 23.17 5.90 -16.69
CA VAL A 174 23.68 4.52 -16.75
C VAL A 174 23.24 3.83 -18.03
N GLU A 175 24.19 3.16 -18.68
CA GLU A 175 23.85 2.21 -19.73
C GLU A 175 23.40 0.91 -19.04
N ARG A 176 22.22 0.42 -19.42
CA ARG A 176 21.92 -0.99 -19.16
C ARG A 176 22.84 -1.77 -20.09
N GLU A 177 23.87 -2.40 -19.57
CA GLU A 177 24.72 -3.29 -20.37
C GLU A 177 23.82 -4.34 -21.02
N ALA A 178 23.53 -4.14 -22.30
CA ALA A 178 22.83 -5.09 -23.13
C ALA A 178 23.90 -5.97 -23.78
N ASP A 179 24.57 -6.82 -23.00
CA ASP A 179 25.31 -7.97 -23.53
C ASP A 179 25.86 -8.90 -22.43
N ARG A 180 25.21 -10.05 -22.26
CA ARG A 180 25.82 -11.39 -22.48
C ARG A 180 24.75 -12.48 -22.57
#